data_AF-A0A959WXS4-F1
#
_entry.id   AF-A0A959WXS4-F1
#
_cell.length_a   1.000
_cell.length_b   1.000
_cell.length_c   1.000
_cell.angle_alpha   90.00
_cell.angle_beta   90.00
_cell.angle_gamma   90.00
#
_symmetry.space_group_name_H-M   'P 1'
#
loop_
_entity.id
_entity.type
_entity.pdbx_description
1 polymer ?
#
loop_
_entity_poly.entity_id
_entity_poly.type
_entity_poly.pdbx_seq_one_letter_code
_entity_poly.pdbx_strand_id
1 'polypeptide(L)'
;MSPPRRHQAGQGVLEMLVALPVLALVAALAWQVVAVAWAGVRAEEAVRAAALDAAGPPGRPLRLERAASVPGPLGAGHRVVARAVVLP
;
A
#
# COMPACT_ATOMS: atom_id res chain seq x y z
N MET A 1 -12.60 -53.67 -7.71
CA MET A 1 -13.65 -52.68 -7.35
C MET A 1 -12.96 -51.36 -7.09
N SER A 2 -13.03 -50.43 -8.04
CA SER A 2 -12.42 -49.10 -7.92
C SER A 2 -13.51 -48.09 -7.56
N PRO A 3 -13.34 -47.22 -6.55
CA PRO A 3 -14.36 -46.23 -6.21
C PRO A 3 -14.51 -45.18 -7.33
N PRO A 4 -15.71 -44.59 -7.48
CA PRO A 4 -16.01 -43.69 -8.60
C PRO A 4 -15.29 -42.34 -8.43
N ARG A 5 -14.40 -42.03 -9.39
CA ARG A 5 -13.58 -40.79 -9.50
C ARG A 5 -14.37 -39.46 -9.45
N ARG A 6 -15.70 -39.49 -9.54
CA ARG A 6 -16.55 -38.29 -9.55
C ARG A 6 -16.63 -37.56 -8.20
N HIS A 7 -16.43 -38.27 -7.08
CA HIS A 7 -16.47 -37.65 -5.74
C HIS A 7 -15.25 -36.76 -5.46
N GLN A 8 -14.09 -37.07 -6.03
CA GLN A 8 -12.86 -36.29 -5.84
C GLN A 8 -12.92 -34.90 -6.48
N ALA A 9 -13.54 -34.77 -7.66
CA ALA A 9 -13.66 -33.48 -8.35
C ALA A 9 -14.63 -32.53 -7.65
N GLY A 10 -15.73 -33.04 -7.10
CA GLY A 10 -16.72 -32.22 -6.37
C GLY A 10 -16.17 -31.69 -5.03
N GLN A 11 -15.35 -32.48 -4.35
CA GLN A 11 -14.74 -32.07 -3.09
C GLN A 11 -13.66 -30.99 -3.28
N GLY A 12 -12.81 -31.10 -4.32
CA GLY A 12 -11.82 -30.06 -4.62
C GLY A 12 -12.45 -28.71 -5.00
N VAL A 13 -13.59 -28.72 -5.69
CA VAL A 13 -14.34 -27.49 -5.99
C VAL A 13 -14.93 -26.87 -4.71
N LEU A 14 -15.46 -27.69 -3.80
CA LEU A 14 -15.98 -27.22 -2.51
C LEU A 14 -14.86 -26.60 -1.65
N GLU A 15 -13.71 -27.25 -1.58
CA GLU A 15 -12.54 -26.75 -0.84
C GLU A 15 -12.05 -25.41 -1.41
N MET A 16 -12.05 -25.25 -2.74
CA MET A 16 -11.66 -24.00 -3.40
C MET A 16 -12.68 -22.88 -3.16
N LEU A 17 -13.97 -23.19 -3.13
CA LEU A 17 -15.03 -22.22 -2.80
C LEU A 17 -14.95 -21.77 -1.34
N VAL A 18 -14.57 -22.66 -0.42
CA VAL A 18 -14.35 -22.32 1.00
C VAL A 18 -13.09 -21.46 1.18
N ALA A 19 -12.07 -21.64 0.35
CA ALA A 19 -10.85 -20.83 0.39
C ALA A 19 -11.02 -19.43 -0.24
N LEU A 20 -12.03 -19.24 -1.10
CA LEU A 20 -12.26 -18.01 -1.85
C LEU A 20 -12.37 -16.74 -0.98
N PRO A 21 -13.11 -16.73 0.15
CA PRO A 21 -13.20 -15.58 1.03
C PRO A 21 -11.86 -15.22 1.68
N VAL A 22 -11.07 -16.24 2.05
CA VAL A 22 -9.73 -16.05 2.63
C VAL A 22 -8.79 -15.45 1.59
N LEU A 23 -8.82 -15.96 0.35
CA LEU A 23 -8.03 -15.41 -0.76
C LEU A 23 -8.42 -13.96 -1.07
N ALA A 24 -9.71 -13.64 -1.07
CA ALA A 24 -10.19 -12.28 -1.27
C ALA A 24 -9.69 -11.33 -0.18
N LEU A 25 -9.71 -11.77 1.08
CA LEU A 25 -9.18 -10.99 2.20
C LEU A 25 -7.67 -10.74 2.07
N VAL A 26 -6.90 -11.78 1.74
CA VAL A 26 -5.45 -11.67 1.54
C VAL A 26 -5.13 -10.72 0.37
N ALA A 27 -5.86 -10.84 -0.75
CA ALA A 27 -5.69 -9.95 -1.89
C ALA A 27 -6.02 -8.48 -1.55
N ALA A 28 -7.08 -8.24 -0.78
CA ALA A 28 -7.44 -6.92 -0.32
C ALA A 28 -6.36 -6.30 0.59
N LEU A 29 -5.80 -7.08 1.51
CA LEU A 29 -4.70 -6.64 2.36
C LEU A 29 -3.43 -6.35 1.56
N ALA A 30 -3.07 -7.23 0.63
CA ALA A 30 -1.93 -7.03 -0.26
C ALA A 30 -2.07 -5.74 -1.08
N TRP A 31 -3.27 -5.49 -1.62
CA TRP A 31 -3.58 -4.25 -2.34
C TRP A 31 -3.42 -3.01 -1.47
N GLN A 32 -3.91 -3.06 -0.22
CA GLN A 32 -3.77 -1.95 0.73
C GLN A 32 -2.30 -1.64 1.05
N VAL A 33 -1.47 -2.68 1.23
CA VAL A 33 -0.03 -2.50 1.46
C VAL A 33 0.64 -1.80 0.28
N VAL A 34 0.33 -2.23 -0.95
CA VAL A 34 0.88 -1.60 -2.17
C VAL A 34 0.44 -0.14 -2.29
N ALA A 35 -0.83 0.16 -1.99
CA ALA A 35 -1.36 1.52 -2.04
C ALA A 35 -0.66 2.45 -1.03
N VAL A 36 -0.42 1.98 0.20
CA VAL A 36 0.32 2.72 1.23
C VAL A 36 1.77 2.95 0.80
N ALA A 37 2.46 1.92 0.30
CA ALA A 37 3.83 2.04 -0.16
C ALA A 37 3.96 3.07 -1.29
N TRP A 38 3.06 3.01 -2.28
CA TRP A 38 3.08 3.94 -3.41
C TRP A 38 2.79 5.38 -2.99
N ALA A 39 1.86 5.59 -2.06
CA ALA A 39 1.60 6.92 -1.50
C ALA A 39 2.79 7.47 -0.70
N GLY A 40 3.52 6.61 0.01
CA GLY A 40 4.78 6.96 0.68
C GLY A 40 5.83 7.45 -0.31
N VAL A 41 6.10 6.68 -1.35
CA VAL A 41 7.06 7.05 -2.41
C VAL A 41 6.70 8.39 -3.03
N ARG A 42 5.42 8.61 -3.37
CA ARG A 42 4.95 9.90 -3.92
C ARG A 42 5.14 11.07 -2.96
N ALA A 43 4.92 10.85 -1.67
CA ALA A 43 5.13 11.88 -0.65
C ALA A 43 6.61 12.24 -0.53
N GLU A 44 7.51 11.25 -0.57
CA GLU A 44 8.96 11.45 -0.55
C GLU A 44 9.47 12.17 -1.80
N GLU A 45 9.03 11.76 -3.00
CA GLU A 45 9.36 12.44 -4.26
C GLU A 45 8.95 13.91 -4.25
N ALA A 46 7.74 14.20 -3.75
CA ALA A 46 7.25 15.57 -3.66
C ALA A 46 8.05 16.43 -2.65
N VAL A 47 8.47 15.84 -1.53
CA VAL A 47 9.34 16.51 -0.57
C VAL A 47 10.74 16.74 -1.15
N ARG A 48 11.29 15.77 -1.89
CA ARG A 48 12.60 15.89 -2.53
C ARG A 48 12.61 16.94 -3.64
N ALA A 49 11.57 16.97 -4.48
CA ALA A 49 11.41 18.02 -5.49
C ALA A 49 11.31 19.41 -4.84
N ALA A 50 10.47 19.55 -3.81
CA ALA A 50 10.35 20.80 -3.06
C ALA A 50 11.65 21.20 -2.37
N ALA A 51 12.45 20.24 -1.90
CA ALA A 51 13.76 20.49 -1.31
C ALA A 51 14.77 21.00 -2.35
N LEU A 52 14.76 20.45 -3.57
CA LEU A 52 15.61 20.91 -4.67
C LEU A 52 15.20 22.29 -5.16
N ASP A 53 13.90 22.57 -5.27
CA ASP A 53 13.38 23.91 -5.62
C ASP A 53 13.70 24.94 -4.53
N ALA A 54 13.65 24.52 -3.25
CA ALA A 54 13.95 25.37 -2.11
C ALA A 54 15.45 25.47 -1.79
N ALA A 55 16.31 24.70 -2.46
CA ALA A 55 17.77 24.83 -2.42
C ALA A 55 18.22 26.07 -3.23
N GLY A 56 17.66 27.23 -2.89
CA GLY A 56 18.24 28.53 -3.18
C GLY A 56 19.43 28.83 -2.27
N PRO A 57 20.02 30.05 -2.33
CA PRO A 57 21.33 30.35 -1.77
C PRO A 57 21.51 29.88 -0.30
N PRO A 58 22.68 29.33 0.04
CA PRO A 58 22.93 28.65 1.31
C PRO A 58 22.73 29.61 2.48
N GLY A 59 21.95 29.21 3.50
CA GLY A 59 21.90 29.98 4.74
C GLY A 59 20.74 29.73 5.69
N ARG A 60 19.66 29.03 5.29
CA ARG A 60 18.57 28.69 6.22
C ARG A 60 18.14 27.22 6.13
N PRO A 61 18.07 26.50 7.25
CA PRO A 61 17.50 25.17 7.26
C PRO A 61 16.01 25.24 6.94
N LEU A 62 15.57 24.43 5.97
CA LEU A 62 14.18 24.37 5.50
C LEU A 62 13.58 23.03 5.91
N ARG A 63 12.46 23.07 6.65
CA ARG A 63 11.70 21.88 7.05
C ARG A 63 10.49 21.73 6.14
N LEU A 64 10.47 20.66 5.35
CA LEU A 64 9.41 20.35 4.42
C LEU A 64 8.63 19.12 4.92
N GLU A 65 7.31 19.25 4.99
CA GLU A 65 6.41 18.17 5.40
C GLU A 65 5.30 18.04 4.35
N ARG A 66 5.08 16.81 3.87
CA ARG A 66 4.01 16.51 2.92
C ARG A 66 3.25 15.28 3.37
N ALA A 67 1.93 15.41 3.48
CA ALA A 67 1.03 14.33 3.81
C ALA A 67 0.28 13.86 2.55
N ALA A 68 0.28 12.55 2.31
CA ALA A 68 -0.58 11.89 1.34
C ALA A 68 -1.68 11.11 2.09
N SER A 69 -2.90 11.16 1.56
CA SER A 69 -4.03 10.41 2.12
C SER A 69 -4.20 9.11 1.36
N VAL A 70 -4.21 7.99 2.08
CA VAL A 70 -4.46 6.66 1.54
C VAL A 70 -5.83 6.20 2.02
N PRO A 71 -6.74 5.81 1.11
CA PRO A 71 -8.02 5.24 1.51
C PRO A 71 -7.78 3.88 2.16
N GLY A 72 -8.04 3.76 3.47
CA GLY A 72 -7.92 2.51 4.19
C GLY A 72 -9.18 1.63 4.09
N PRO A 73 -9.10 0.38 4.54
CA PRO A 73 -10.24 -0.52 4.55
C PRO A 73 -11.36 0.06 5.42
N LEU A 74 -12.61 -0.06 4.97
CA LEU A 74 -13.82 0.37 5.67
C LEU A 74 -13.97 1.89 5.87
N GLY A 75 -13.31 2.71 5.05
CA GLY A 75 -13.48 4.18 5.07
C GLY A 75 -12.60 4.91 6.10
N ALA A 76 -11.75 4.18 6.82
CA ALA A 76 -10.71 4.80 7.65
C ALA A 76 -9.57 5.30 6.76
N GLY A 77 -9.52 6.60 6.45
CA GLY A 77 -8.38 7.18 5.74
C GLY A 77 -7.10 7.11 6.59
N HIS A 78 -5.98 6.73 5.99
CA HIS A 78 -4.66 6.75 6.62
C HIS A 78 -3.85 7.91 6.03
N ARG A 79 -3.13 8.65 6.87
CA ARG A 79 -2.21 9.71 6.41
C ARG A 79 -0.79 9.19 6.45
N VAL A 80 -0.15 9.14 5.29
CA VAL A 80 1.28 8.89 5.15
C VAL A 80 1.97 10.24 5.08
N VAL A 81 2.97 10.47 5.94
CA VAL A 81 3.65 11.76 6.05
C VAL A 81 5.13 11.57 5.76
N ALA A 82 5.62 12.28 4.73
CA ALA A 82 7.04 12.39 4.44
C ALA A 82 7.57 13.73 5.00
N ARG A 83 8.76 13.69 5.59
CA ARG A 83 9.43 14.85 6.19
C ARG A 83 10.87 14.92 5.71
N ALA A 84 11.33 16.09 5.28
CA ALA A 84 12.74 16.37 5.05
C ALA A 84 13.18 17.60 5.82
N VAL A 85 14.43 17.55 6.30
CA VAL A 85 15.15 18.69 6.86
C VAL A 85 16.30 18.95 5.91
N VAL A 86 16.24 20.08 5.19
CA VAL A 86 17.33 20.55 4.33
C VAL A 86 18.28 21.34 5.22
N LEU A 87 19.46 20.81 5.47
CA LEU A 87 20.56 21.50 6.15
C LEU A 87 21.47 22.09 5.06
N PRO A 88 21.95 23.34 5.21
CA PRO A 88 22.86 23.97 4.26
C PRO A 88 24.23 23.27 4.19
#